data_AF-A0A432GD47-F1
#
_entry.id   AF-A0A432GD47-F1
#
_cell.length_a   1.000
_cell.length_b   1.000
_cell.length_c   1.000
_cell.angle_alpha   90.00
_cell.angle_beta   90.00
_cell.angle_gamma   90.00
#
_symmetry.space_group_name_H-M   'P 1'
#
loop_
_entity.id
_entity.type
_entity.pdbx_description
1 polymer ?
#
loop_
_entity_poly.entity_id
_entity_poly.type
_entity_poly.pdbx_seq_one_letter_code
_entity_poly.pdbx_strand_id
1 'polypeptide(L)'
;MPSAQNWLLLLTYEGTCYHGWQVQPNSPTIEETLEQAVKRLTGETVKVHGAGRTDSGVHALNFTANFTAKAENFKTAEKWRVSLNAVLPPDIVVKYAQTVAADFHARHSAVGKRYRYLISNLPYKPPFSL
;
A
#
# COMPACT_ATOMS: atom_id res chain seq x y z
N MET A 1 7.45 -28.06 1.34
CA MET A 1 6.47 -27.01 0.99
C MET A 1 7.11 -25.67 1.27
N PRO A 2 6.87 -24.63 0.45
CA PRO A 2 7.40 -23.30 0.73
C PRO A 2 6.77 -22.74 2.00
N SER A 3 7.59 -22.19 2.88
CA SER A 3 7.11 -21.45 4.06
C SER A 3 6.57 -20.09 3.62
N ALA A 4 5.46 -19.68 4.22
CA ALA A 4 4.94 -18.34 4.00
C ALA A 4 5.90 -17.30 4.58
N GLN A 5 6.09 -16.19 3.85
CA GLN A 5 6.94 -15.08 4.26
C GLN A 5 6.10 -13.83 4.49
N ASN A 6 6.44 -13.06 5.53
CA ASN A 6 5.84 -11.76 5.80
C ASN A 6 6.63 -10.69 5.02
N TRP A 7 5.92 -9.97 4.17
CA TRP A 7 6.48 -8.94 3.30
C TRP A 7 6.02 -7.57 3.76
N LEU A 8 6.96 -6.67 3.98
CA LEU A 8 6.71 -5.25 4.19
C LEU A 8 6.81 -4.52 2.86
N LEU A 9 5.85 -3.65 2.60
CA LEU A 9 5.86 -2.69 1.50
C LEU A 9 5.89 -1.26 2.06
N LEU A 10 6.63 -0.38 1.39
CA LEU A 10 6.53 1.06 1.55
C LEU A 10 5.84 1.64 0.32
N LEU A 11 4.64 2.17 0.53
CA LEU A 11 3.79 2.70 -0.52
C LEU A 11 3.87 4.22 -0.56
N THR A 12 3.63 4.78 -1.75
CA THR A 12 3.16 6.14 -1.94
C THR A 12 1.91 6.08 -2.80
N TYR A 13 0.90 6.89 -2.51
CA TYR A 13 -0.32 6.91 -3.29
C TYR A 13 -1.03 8.26 -3.29
N GLU A 14 -1.74 8.51 -4.39
CA GLU A 14 -2.70 9.59 -4.53
C GLU A 14 -4.10 9.06 -4.14
N GLY A 15 -4.66 9.56 -3.03
CA GLY A 15 -5.93 9.06 -2.49
C GLY A 15 -7.18 9.57 -3.19
N THR A 16 -7.07 10.50 -4.15
CA THR A 16 -8.19 11.25 -4.75
C THR A 16 -9.29 10.34 -5.31
N CYS A 17 -8.91 9.24 -5.97
CA CYS A 17 -9.83 8.30 -6.62
C CYS A 17 -10.31 7.17 -5.69
N TYR A 18 -9.96 7.21 -4.40
CA TYR A 18 -10.18 6.12 -3.46
C TYR A 18 -10.96 6.58 -2.23
N HIS A 19 -11.79 5.68 -1.71
CA HIS A 19 -12.53 5.87 -0.46
C HIS A 19 -11.67 5.51 0.76
N GLY A 20 -10.41 5.91 0.71
CA GLY A 20 -9.41 5.72 1.74
C GLY A 20 -8.69 4.38 1.66
N TRP A 21 -7.98 4.07 2.74
CA TRP A 21 -7.21 2.83 2.85
C TRP A 21 -8.11 1.60 2.98
N GLN A 22 -9.00 1.61 3.98
CA GLN A 22 -9.68 0.40 4.45
C GLN A 22 -10.73 -0.08 3.45
N VAL A 23 -10.76 -1.39 3.14
CA VAL A 23 -11.83 -2.01 2.34
C VAL A 23 -13.23 -1.62 2.85
N GLN A 24 -14.09 -1.20 1.92
CA GLN A 24 -15.49 -0.86 2.16
C GLN A 24 -16.37 -1.45 1.04
N PRO A 25 -17.65 -1.75 1.31
CA PRO A 25 -18.55 -2.21 0.26
C PRO A 25 -18.71 -1.18 -0.86
N ASN A 26 -18.65 -1.64 -2.12
CA ASN A 26 -18.98 -0.87 -3.33
C ASN A 26 -18.11 0.37 -3.60
N SER A 27 -16.94 0.49 -2.99
CA SER A 27 -16.07 1.64 -3.15
C SER A 27 -14.61 1.22 -3.33
N PRO A 28 -13.87 1.80 -4.30
CA PRO A 28 -12.46 1.47 -4.49
C PRO A 28 -11.63 1.94 -3.30
N THR A 29 -10.73 1.08 -2.81
CA THR A 29 -9.85 1.38 -1.68
C THR A 29 -8.41 0.95 -1.99
N ILE A 30 -7.45 1.55 -1.28
CA ILE A 30 -6.04 1.21 -1.47
C ILE A 30 -5.75 -0.25 -1.03
N GLU A 31 -6.35 -0.69 0.08
CA GLU A 31 -6.17 -2.05 0.62
C GLU A 31 -6.68 -3.11 -0.37
N GLU A 32 -7.92 -2.96 -0.88
CA GLU A 32 -8.47 -3.91 -1.85
C GLU A 32 -7.65 -3.93 -3.14
N THR A 33 -7.28 -2.76 -3.65
CA THR A 33 -6.49 -2.66 -4.89
C THR A 33 -5.16 -3.39 -4.76
N LEU A 34 -4.50 -3.29 -3.60
CA LEU A 34 -3.26 -4.01 -3.32
C LEU A 34 -3.48 -5.52 -3.14
N GLU A 35 -4.54 -5.92 -2.44
CA GLU A 35 -4.92 -7.34 -2.30
C GLU A 35 -5.20 -7.99 -3.67
N GLN A 36 -5.93 -7.30 -4.55
CA GLN A 36 -6.20 -7.78 -5.90
C GLN A 36 -4.94 -7.82 -6.77
N ALA A 37 -4.04 -6.85 -6.63
CA ALA A 37 -2.74 -6.87 -7.32
C ALA A 37 -1.90 -8.09 -6.93
N VAL A 38 -1.82 -8.39 -5.62
CA VAL A 38 -1.14 -9.61 -5.15
C VAL A 38 -1.80 -10.85 -5.73
N LYS A 39 -3.13 -10.97 -5.63
CA LYS A 39 -3.88 -12.10 -6.18
C LYS A 39 -3.69 -12.28 -7.68
N ARG A 40 -3.64 -11.19 -8.45
CA ARG A 40 -3.39 -11.24 -9.90
C ARG A 40 -1.99 -11.80 -10.22
N LEU A 41 -1.00 -11.48 -9.41
CA LEU A 41 0.39 -11.90 -9.63
C LEU A 41 0.67 -13.33 -9.15
N THR A 42 0.06 -13.75 -8.05
CA THR A 42 0.40 -15.02 -7.38
C THR A 42 -0.71 -16.05 -7.38
N GLY A 43 -1.96 -15.64 -7.63
CA GLY A 43 -3.16 -16.45 -7.41
C GLY A 43 -3.61 -16.53 -5.94
N GLU A 44 -2.81 -16.03 -5.00
CA GLU A 44 -3.10 -16.10 -3.57
C GLU A 44 -3.99 -14.94 -3.13
N THR A 45 -5.04 -15.25 -2.35
CA THR A 45 -5.79 -14.22 -1.63
C THR A 45 -5.09 -13.96 -0.31
N VAL A 46 -4.58 -12.74 -0.13
CA VAL A 46 -3.87 -12.31 1.07
C VAL A 46 -4.67 -11.25 1.80
N LYS A 47 -4.43 -11.11 3.10
CA LYS A 47 -4.87 -9.95 3.88
C LYS A 47 -3.71 -8.97 3.98
N VAL A 48 -3.94 -7.72 3.57
CA VAL A 48 -2.95 -6.65 3.73
C VAL A 48 -3.26 -5.85 5.00
N HIS A 49 -2.23 -5.61 5.80
CA HIS A 49 -2.30 -4.82 7.02
C HIS A 49 -1.55 -3.50 6.84
N GLY A 50 -2.27 -2.39 6.87
CA GLY A 50 -1.67 -1.05 6.84
C GLY A 50 -1.14 -0.60 8.20
N ALA A 51 -0.17 0.31 8.21
CA ALA A 51 0.30 0.95 9.45
C ALA A 51 -0.78 1.79 10.13
N GLY A 52 -1.76 2.28 9.38
CA GLY A 52 -2.92 3.01 9.87
C GLY A 52 -4.08 2.90 8.89
N ARG A 53 -5.01 3.85 9.01
CA ARG A 53 -6.05 4.11 8.00
C ARG A 53 -5.88 5.53 7.50
N THR A 54 -6.19 5.74 6.24
CA THR A 54 -6.38 7.06 5.65
C THR A 54 -7.83 7.16 5.21
N ASP A 55 -8.42 8.34 5.38
CA ASP A 55 -9.78 8.62 4.95
C ASP A 55 -9.85 8.84 3.45
N SER A 56 -11.06 8.93 2.90
CA SER A 56 -11.31 9.20 1.48
C SER A 56 -10.55 10.44 1.01
N GLY A 57 -9.86 10.34 -0.13
CA GLY A 57 -9.08 11.45 -0.70
C GLY A 57 -7.72 11.70 -0.05
N VAL A 58 -7.39 11.09 1.10
CA VAL A 58 -6.11 11.35 1.78
C VAL A 58 -4.96 10.63 1.07
N HIS A 59 -3.92 11.38 0.71
CA HIS A 59 -2.70 10.86 0.09
C HIS A 59 -1.74 10.27 1.13
N ALA A 60 -0.78 9.47 0.67
CA ALA A 60 0.34 9.07 1.50
C ALA A 60 1.65 9.05 0.74
N LEU A 61 2.70 9.57 1.37
CA LEU A 61 4.05 9.59 0.81
C LEU A 61 4.88 8.38 1.24
N ASN A 62 4.61 7.83 2.42
CA ASN A 62 5.36 6.74 3.05
C ASN A 62 4.39 5.91 3.89
N PHE A 63 3.52 5.14 3.23
CA PHE A 63 2.57 4.29 3.91
C PHE A 63 3.10 2.86 3.97
N THR A 64 3.41 2.38 5.17
CA THR A 64 3.87 1.01 5.37
C THR A 64 2.68 0.06 5.41
N ALA A 65 2.78 -1.05 4.71
CA ALA A 65 1.83 -2.16 4.79
C ALA A 65 2.59 -3.50 4.84
N ASN A 66 1.97 -4.54 5.41
CA ASN A 66 2.52 -5.88 5.34
C ASN A 66 1.46 -6.93 5.01
N PHE A 67 1.89 -8.04 4.42
CA PHE A 67 1.07 -9.21 4.16
C PHE A 67 1.93 -10.47 4.16
N THR A 68 1.29 -11.62 4.39
CA THR A 68 1.96 -12.92 4.36
C THR A 68 1.58 -13.66 3.09
N ALA A 69 2.57 -14.19 2.36
CA ALA A 69 2.37 -14.95 1.13
C ALA A 69 3.35 -16.12 1.04
N LYS A 70 2.95 -17.23 0.41
CA LYS A 70 3.85 -18.36 0.12
C LYS A 70 4.61 -18.14 -1.19
N ALA A 71 3.94 -17.53 -2.17
CA ALA A 71 4.36 -17.12 -3.49
C ALA A 71 5.71 -17.68 -3.95
N GLU A 72 5.71 -18.94 -4.41
CA GLU A 72 6.93 -19.67 -4.82
C GLU A 72 7.75 -18.92 -5.87
N ASN A 73 7.06 -18.18 -6.74
CA ASN A 73 7.65 -17.43 -7.82
C ASN A 73 8.13 -16.02 -7.40
N PHE A 74 7.86 -15.57 -6.17
CA PHE A 74 8.20 -14.23 -5.68
C PHE A 74 9.17 -14.29 -4.50
N LYS A 75 10.43 -14.61 -4.81
CA LYS A 75 11.49 -14.84 -3.81
C LYS A 75 12.31 -13.61 -3.43
N THR A 76 12.15 -12.48 -4.13
CA THR A 76 12.96 -11.28 -3.89
C THR A 76 12.10 -10.04 -3.71
N ALA A 77 12.55 -9.14 -2.85
CA ALA A 77 11.95 -7.82 -2.63
C ALA A 77 11.78 -7.03 -3.94
N GLU A 78 12.82 -7.04 -4.77
CA GLU A 78 12.81 -6.30 -6.04
C GLU A 78 11.76 -6.85 -7.01
N LYS A 79 11.58 -8.18 -7.05
CA LYS A 79 10.54 -8.79 -7.88
C LYS A 79 9.14 -8.37 -7.44
N TRP A 80 8.89 -8.30 -6.13
CA TRP A 80 7.63 -7.76 -5.61
C TRP A 80 7.42 -6.30 -6.02
N ARG A 81 8.42 -5.45 -5.79
CA ARG A 81 8.36 -4.02 -6.11
C ARG A 81 8.03 -3.79 -7.59
N VAL A 82 8.79 -4.42 -8.49
CA VAL A 82 8.64 -4.27 -9.95
C VAL A 82 7.30 -4.83 -10.42
N SER A 83 6.94 -6.04 -10.00
CA SER A 83 5.73 -6.70 -10.51
C SER A 83 4.45 -6.06 -9.99
N LEU A 84 4.42 -5.63 -8.72
CA LEU A 84 3.27 -4.89 -8.17
C LEU A 84 3.08 -3.57 -8.91
N ASN A 85 4.16 -2.80 -9.11
CA ASN A 85 4.08 -1.55 -9.88
C ASN A 85 3.67 -1.75 -11.35
N ALA A 86 3.90 -2.94 -11.92
CA ALA A 86 3.47 -3.25 -13.29
C ALA A 86 1.96 -3.53 -13.41
N VAL A 87 1.27 -3.87 -12.31
CA VAL A 87 -0.17 -4.21 -12.33
C VAL A 87 -1.04 -3.28 -11.49
N LEU A 88 -0.44 -2.51 -10.57
CA LEU A 88 -1.13 -1.49 -9.80
C LEU A 88 -1.50 -0.31 -10.71
N PRO A 89 -2.61 0.39 -10.42
CA PRO A 89 -2.90 1.67 -11.03
C PRO A 89 -1.78 2.69 -10.74
N PRO A 90 -1.56 3.69 -11.62
CA PRO A 90 -0.42 4.60 -11.53
C PRO A 90 -0.43 5.51 -10.29
N ASP A 91 -1.59 5.64 -9.64
CA ASP A 91 -1.79 6.40 -8.41
C ASP A 91 -1.42 5.61 -7.13
N ILE A 92 -0.98 4.35 -7.24
CA ILE A 92 -0.44 3.54 -6.13
C ILE A 92 0.92 2.96 -6.53
N VAL A 93 1.97 3.35 -5.81
CA VAL A 93 3.34 2.93 -6.12
C VAL A 93 4.01 2.28 -4.91
N VAL A 94 4.55 1.09 -5.13
CA VAL A 94 5.47 0.40 -4.22
C VAL A 94 6.87 0.97 -4.42
N LYS A 95 7.35 1.74 -3.44
CA LYS A 95 8.70 2.33 -3.47
C LYS A 95 9.76 1.35 -3.01
N TYR A 96 9.40 0.50 -2.06
CA TYR A 96 10.31 -0.43 -1.42
C TYR A 96 9.55 -1.65 -0.93
N ALA A 97 10.22 -2.80 -0.93
CA ALA A 97 9.72 -4.04 -0.36
C ALA A 97 10.85 -4.73 0.41
N GLN A 98 10.52 -5.52 1.44
CA GLN A 98 11.47 -6.39 2.12
C GLN A 98 10.75 -7.53 2.84
N THR A 99 11.47 -8.60 3.15
CA THR A 99 11.00 -9.56 4.14
C THR A 99 11.16 -8.98 5.55
N VAL A 100 10.25 -9.36 6.43
CA VAL A 100 10.28 -9.00 7.86
C VAL A 100 10.02 -10.24 8.71
N ALA A 101 10.22 -10.11 10.02
CA ALA A 101 9.91 -11.18 10.96
C ALA A 101 8.43 -11.59 10.87
N ALA A 102 8.15 -12.87 11.17
CA ALA A 102 6.80 -13.41 11.05
C ALA A 102 5.77 -12.72 11.96
N ASP A 103 6.23 -12.18 13.09
CA ASP A 103 5.46 -11.45 14.09
C ASP A 103 5.37 -9.93 13.83
N PHE A 104 6.07 -9.42 12.82
CA PHE A 104 5.96 -8.01 12.43
C PHE A 104 4.53 -7.69 11.96
N HIS A 105 3.98 -6.59 12.45
CA HIS A 105 2.68 -6.09 12.02
C HIS A 105 2.74 -4.58 11.83
N ALA A 106 2.49 -4.09 10.61
CA ALA A 106 2.70 -2.68 10.23
C ALA A 106 2.03 -1.69 11.20
N ARG A 107 0.84 -2.01 11.70
CA ARG A 107 0.13 -1.19 12.70
C ARG A 107 0.74 -1.22 14.10
N HIS A 108 1.14 -2.40 14.59
CA HIS A 108 1.51 -2.60 16.00
C HIS A 108 3.00 -2.41 16.25
N SER A 109 3.83 -2.66 15.23
CA SER A 109 5.27 -2.40 15.28
C SER A 109 5.63 -0.93 15.00
N ALA A 110 4.65 -0.10 14.61
CA ALA A 110 4.86 1.33 14.39
C ALA A 110 5.00 2.09 15.71
N VAL A 111 6.08 2.85 15.87
CA VAL A 111 6.34 3.69 17.05
C VAL A 111 5.70 5.09 16.97
N GLY A 112 5.29 5.50 15.76
CA GLY A 112 4.71 6.81 15.52
C GLY A 112 4.27 6.98 14.08
N LYS A 113 3.47 8.03 13.84
CA LYS A 113 2.96 8.42 12.52
C LYS A 113 3.12 9.91 12.35
N ARG A 114 3.42 10.35 11.13
CA ARG A 114 3.59 11.76 10.79
C ARG A 114 2.66 12.14 9.66
N TYR A 115 1.85 13.17 9.90
CA TYR A 115 0.96 13.76 8.91
C TYR A 115 1.48 15.15 8.52
N ARG A 116 1.19 15.54 7.29
CA ARG A 116 1.47 16.87 6.76
C ARG A 116 0.21 17.36 6.06
N TYR A 117 -0.25 18.54 6.46
CA TYR A 117 -1.30 19.26 5.77
C TYR A 117 -0.66 20.35 4.90
N LEU A 118 -1.10 20.42 3.64
CA LEU A 118 -0.71 21.46 2.70
C LEU A 118 -1.93 22.36 2.50
N ILE A 119 -1.80 23.64 2.85
CA ILE A 119 -2.84 24.64 2.71
C ILE A 119 -2.38 25.64 1.67
N SER A 120 -3.10 25.73 0.55
CA SER A 120 -2.87 26.78 -0.45
C SER A 120 -3.55 28.08 0.00
N ASN A 121 -2.76 29.13 0.20
CA ASN A 121 -3.26 30.47 0.55
C ASN A 121 -3.28 31.43 -0.66
N LEU A 122 -3.38 30.88 -1.87
CA LEU A 122 -3.44 31.67 -3.09
C LEU A 122 -4.86 32.22 -3.31
N PRO A 123 -5.02 33.43 -3.87
CA PRO A 123 -6.35 34.00 -4.16
C PRO A 123 -7.04 33.35 -5.37
N TYR A 124 -6.46 32.28 -5.93
CA TYR A 124 -6.98 31.51 -7.06
C TYR A 124 -6.64 30.03 -6.87
N LYS A 125 -7.36 29.16 -7.58
CA LYS A 125 -7.08 27.72 -7.60
C LYS A 125 -5.92 27.44 -8.57
N PRO A 126 -4.78 26.87 -8.11
CA PRO A 126 -3.71 26.49 -9.02
C PRO A 126 -4.15 25.31 -9.92
N PRO A 127 -3.67 25.24 -11.18
CA PRO A 127 -3.97 24.11 -12.07
C PRO A 127 -3.15 22.85 -11.75
N PHE A 128 -2.16 22.95 -10.87
CA PHE A 128 -1.29 21.85 -10.45
C PHE A 128 -1.68 21.37 -9.05
N SER A 129 -1.69 20.05 -8.85
CA SER A 129 -1.74 19.46 -7.52
C SER A 129 -0.44 19.78 -6.76
N LEU A 130 -0.56 20.21 -5.50
CA LEU A 130 0.57 20.48 -4.59
C LEU A 130 1.14 19.19 -3.98
#